data_AF-A0A3S8YL83-F1
#
_entry.id   AF-A0A3S8YL83-F1
#
_cell.length_a   1.000
_cell.length_b   1.000
_cell.length_c   1.000
_cell.angle_alpha   90.00
_cell.angle_beta   90.00
_cell.angle_gamma   90.00
#
_symmetry.space_group_name_H-M   'P 1'
#
loop_
_entity.id
_entity.type
_entity.pdbx_description
1 polymer ?
#
loop_
_entity_poly.entity_id
_entity_poly.type
_entity_poly.pdbx_seq_one_letter_code
_entity_poly.pdbx_strand_id
1 'polypeptide(L)'
;MIDSGEVERHRLSPQENRRIFDERIVPHLLERAAPRQTPTVVFVVGQPGAGKSRITETLAHVLNRHGGFVDVDSDLYKPYHPAYAALMARDDTLMAACTRADGRAWMARAEAYVRAHKLHAIVQETSQDASAVEGKMLAYRRAGARLEALFIGVPQAMSNQGIAARYAEQLADRGQGRLTVQANADESYRGVLDLADRIDAGGLVDLATVYRHGESSPRYSNTSSEATWTVPPSLRRAIEAERNRPWTAAESTAFVAAQQRLREALGGLGPEWPERLARIEQQATASSFGGS
;
A
#
# COMPACT_ATOMS: atom_id res chain seq x y z
N MET A 1 -1.66 8.63 -25.15
CA MET A 1 -1.65 9.83 -24.27
C MET A 1 -3.09 10.07 -23.85
N ILE A 2 -3.38 10.17 -22.55
CA ILE A 2 -4.77 10.31 -22.07
C ILE A 2 -5.25 11.74 -22.38
N ASP A 3 -6.45 11.87 -22.97
CA ASP A 3 -7.07 13.16 -23.27
C ASP A 3 -7.41 13.88 -21.95
N SER A 4 -6.78 15.04 -21.72
CA SER A 4 -7.03 15.86 -20.53
C SER A 4 -8.46 16.43 -20.51
N GLY A 5 -9.06 16.67 -21.68
CA GLY A 5 -10.46 17.08 -21.78
C GLY A 5 -11.39 15.96 -21.34
N GLU A 6 -11.05 14.70 -21.61
CA GLU A 6 -11.80 13.54 -21.13
C GLU A 6 -11.74 13.39 -19.62
N VAL A 7 -10.56 13.54 -19.03
CA VAL A 7 -10.39 13.51 -17.58
C VAL A 7 -11.23 14.59 -16.90
N GLU A 8 -11.21 15.82 -17.42
CA GLU A 8 -11.98 16.92 -16.82
C GLU A 8 -13.49 16.74 -17.00
N ARG A 9 -13.97 16.16 -18.11
CA ARG A 9 -15.39 15.81 -18.30
C ARG A 9 -15.91 14.82 -17.26
N HIS A 10 -15.05 13.95 -16.75
CA HIS A 10 -15.40 12.97 -15.73
C HIS A 10 -15.25 13.49 -14.29
N ARG A 11 -14.63 14.66 -14.10
CA ARG A 11 -14.38 15.22 -12.77
C ARG A 11 -15.69 15.65 -12.12
N LEU A 12 -15.91 15.22 -10.88
CA LEU A 12 -17.10 15.62 -10.15
C LEU A 12 -17.00 17.07 -9.70
N SER A 13 -18.17 17.72 -9.60
CA SER A 13 -18.25 19.01 -8.91
C SER A 13 -17.88 18.82 -7.43
N PRO A 14 -17.32 19.84 -6.75
CA PRO A 14 -17.01 19.74 -5.32
C PRO A 14 -18.21 19.38 -4.45
N GLN A 15 -19.42 19.77 -4.86
CA GLN A 15 -20.67 19.46 -4.16
C GLN A 15 -21.03 17.98 -4.33
N GLU A 16 -20.97 17.44 -5.55
CA GLU A 16 -21.29 16.04 -5.82
C GLU A 16 -20.26 15.10 -5.19
N ASN A 17 -18.96 15.44 -5.28
CA ASN A 17 -17.90 14.70 -4.59
C ASN A 17 -18.17 14.60 -3.09
N ARG A 18 -18.55 15.72 -2.45
CA ARG A 18 -18.91 15.75 -1.02
C ARG A 18 -20.16 14.93 -0.74
N ARG A 19 -21.21 15.09 -1.54
CA ARG A 19 -22.46 14.34 -1.40
C ARG A 19 -22.22 12.83 -1.39
N ILE A 20 -21.49 12.31 -2.38
CA ILE A 20 -21.15 10.88 -2.46
C ILE A 20 -20.35 10.42 -1.24
N PHE A 21 -19.43 11.26 -0.75
CA PHE A 21 -18.67 10.95 0.45
C PHE A 21 -19.59 10.79 1.67
N ASP A 22 -20.41 11.79 1.95
CA ASP A 22 -21.26 11.84 3.14
C ASP A 22 -22.42 10.83 3.08
N GLU A 23 -23.07 10.67 1.91
CA GLU A 23 -24.27 9.84 1.77
C GLU A 23 -23.97 8.35 1.45
N ARG A 24 -22.77 8.03 0.94
CA ARG A 24 -22.45 6.66 0.49
C ARG A 24 -21.18 6.10 1.13
N ILE A 25 -20.05 6.82 1.05
CA ILE A 25 -18.77 6.30 1.55
C ILE A 25 -18.78 6.19 3.08
N VAL A 26 -19.24 7.22 3.78
CA VAL A 26 -19.29 7.25 5.24
C VAL A 26 -20.14 6.10 5.81
N PRO A 27 -21.42 5.91 5.41
CA PRO A 27 -22.25 4.85 5.99
C PRO A 27 -21.76 3.44 5.63
N HIS A 28 -21.26 3.24 4.41
CA HIS A 28 -20.85 1.91 3.96
C HIS A 28 -19.49 1.46 4.53
N LEU A 29 -18.54 2.38 4.66
CA LEU A 29 -17.14 2.04 4.96
C LEU A 29 -16.64 2.58 6.30
N LEU A 30 -17.13 3.73 6.78
CA LEU A 30 -16.53 4.44 7.91
C LEU A 30 -17.29 4.25 9.23
N GLU A 31 -18.63 4.26 9.20
CA GLU A 31 -19.48 4.16 10.40
C GLU A 31 -19.48 2.77 11.07
N ARG A 32 -18.82 1.79 10.46
CA ARG A 32 -18.71 0.43 11.01
C ARG A 32 -17.71 0.33 12.17
N ALA A 33 -16.86 1.34 12.33
CA ALA A 33 -15.87 1.41 13.41
C ALA A 33 -16.41 2.21 14.60
N ALA A 34 -16.18 1.71 15.81
CA ALA A 34 -16.58 2.37 17.05
C ALA A 34 -15.52 3.39 17.50
N PRO A 35 -15.93 4.57 18.01
CA PRO A 35 -15.02 5.54 18.61
C PRO A 35 -14.22 5.00 19.79
N ARG A 36 -13.00 5.53 19.95
CA ARG A 36 -12.07 5.21 21.03
C ARG A 36 -11.50 6.48 21.64
N GLN A 37 -11.19 6.43 22.94
CA GLN A 37 -10.53 7.56 23.60
C GLN A 37 -9.14 7.82 22.99
N THR A 38 -8.40 6.73 22.75
CA THR A 38 -7.08 6.71 22.11
C THR A 38 -7.11 5.68 20.97
N PRO A 39 -7.50 6.06 19.75
CA PRO A 39 -7.54 5.13 18.63
C PRO A 39 -6.12 4.75 18.18
N THR A 40 -5.91 3.48 17.86
CA THR A 40 -4.72 3.01 17.15
C THR A 40 -4.88 3.20 15.64
N VAL A 41 -3.95 3.93 15.02
CA VAL A 41 -3.82 4.09 13.57
C VAL A 41 -2.55 3.40 13.12
N VAL A 42 -2.70 2.36 12.30
CA VAL A 42 -1.60 1.53 11.82
C VAL A 42 -1.30 1.88 10.37
N PHE A 43 -0.11 2.39 10.10
CA PHE A 43 0.40 2.59 8.75
C PHE A 43 1.05 1.30 8.27
N VAL A 44 0.41 0.59 7.34
CA VAL A 44 0.99 -0.60 6.71
C VAL A 44 1.77 -0.14 5.49
N VAL A 45 3.09 -0.13 5.62
CA VAL A 45 4.02 0.47 4.68
C VAL A 45 4.68 -0.61 3.83
N GLY A 46 4.50 -0.49 2.51
CA GLY A 46 5.19 -1.33 1.55
C GLY A 46 4.87 -0.91 0.13
N GLN A 47 5.87 -0.98 -0.75
CA GLN A 47 5.69 -0.68 -2.16
C GLN A 47 4.64 -1.61 -2.83
N PRO A 48 4.14 -1.26 -4.03
CA PRO A 48 3.27 -2.16 -4.79
C PRO A 48 3.90 -3.55 -4.99
N GLY A 49 3.10 -4.60 -4.79
CA GLY A 49 3.55 -6.00 -4.88
C GLY A 49 4.25 -6.55 -3.64
N ALA A 50 4.42 -5.77 -2.56
CA ALA A 50 5.05 -6.26 -1.33
C ALA A 50 4.22 -7.28 -0.53
N GLY A 51 2.94 -7.47 -0.88
CA GLY A 51 2.07 -8.44 -0.20
C GLY A 51 1.54 -7.97 1.15
N LYS A 52 1.07 -6.71 1.24
CA LYS A 52 0.48 -6.12 2.45
C LYS A 52 -0.80 -6.82 2.95
N SER A 53 -1.48 -7.58 2.10
CA SER A 53 -2.81 -8.14 2.39
C SER A 53 -2.81 -9.05 3.62
N ARG A 54 -1.89 -10.01 3.71
CA ARG A 54 -1.86 -10.99 4.81
C ARG A 54 -1.67 -10.33 6.19
N ILE A 55 -0.78 -9.34 6.27
CA ILE A 55 -0.56 -8.63 7.52
C ILE A 55 -1.71 -7.68 7.85
N THR A 56 -2.32 -7.07 6.82
CA THR A 56 -3.55 -6.29 6.95
C THR A 56 -4.69 -7.14 7.49
N GLU A 57 -4.88 -8.37 7.01
CA GLU A 57 -5.90 -9.30 7.51
C GLU A 57 -5.68 -9.65 8.98
N THR A 58 -4.41 -9.88 9.37
CA THR A 58 -4.05 -10.14 10.77
C THR A 58 -4.39 -8.95 11.67
N LEU A 59 -4.04 -7.74 11.23
CA LEU A 59 -4.37 -6.49 11.94
C LEU A 59 -5.89 -6.27 12.01
N ALA A 60 -6.59 -6.51 10.90
CA ALA A 60 -8.04 -6.42 10.83
C ALA A 60 -8.73 -7.33 11.85
N HIS A 61 -8.25 -8.57 11.99
CA HIS A 61 -8.78 -9.50 12.98
C HIS A 61 -8.57 -8.99 14.42
N VAL A 62 -7.42 -8.38 14.71
CA VAL A 62 -7.17 -7.75 16.02
C VAL A 62 -8.10 -6.56 16.25
N LEU A 63 -8.13 -5.59 15.34
CA LEU A 63 -8.92 -4.36 15.50
C LEU A 63 -10.44 -4.62 15.53
N ASN A 64 -10.93 -5.62 14.80
CA ASN A 64 -12.33 -6.02 14.84
C ASN A 64 -12.77 -6.50 16.23
N ARG A 65 -11.91 -7.17 17.00
CA ARG A 65 -12.20 -7.51 18.40
C ARG A 65 -12.23 -6.29 19.32
N HIS A 66 -11.70 -5.16 18.85
CA HIS A 66 -11.64 -3.89 19.58
C HIS A 66 -12.53 -2.81 18.95
N GLY A 67 -13.65 -3.19 18.34
CA GLY A 67 -14.67 -2.26 17.85
C GLY A 67 -14.52 -1.86 16.39
N GLY A 68 -13.73 -2.60 15.61
CA GLY A 68 -13.58 -2.36 14.18
C GLY A 68 -12.58 -1.26 13.85
N PHE A 69 -12.38 -1.04 12.56
CA PHE A 69 -11.44 -0.05 12.03
C PHE A 69 -11.92 0.46 10.68
N VAL A 70 -11.36 1.60 10.26
CA VAL A 70 -11.47 2.10 8.89
C VAL A 70 -10.26 1.66 8.08
N ASP A 71 -10.49 1.00 6.95
CA ASP A 71 -9.44 0.77 5.95
C ASP A 71 -9.31 2.00 5.04
N VAL A 72 -8.17 2.68 5.14
CA VAL A 72 -7.86 3.89 4.38
C VAL A 72 -7.02 3.50 3.17
N ASP A 73 -7.72 3.18 2.08
CA ASP A 73 -7.13 2.89 0.77
C ASP A 73 -7.96 3.58 -0.33
N SER A 74 -7.28 4.36 -1.17
CA SER A 74 -7.89 5.03 -2.32
C SER A 74 -8.63 4.09 -3.27
N ASP A 75 -8.19 2.82 -3.40
CA ASP A 75 -8.81 1.84 -4.29
C ASP A 75 -10.20 1.41 -3.78
N LEU A 76 -10.51 1.59 -2.48
CA LEU A 76 -11.84 1.34 -1.90
C LEU A 76 -12.86 2.43 -2.23
N TYR A 77 -12.41 3.66 -2.51
CA TYR A 77 -13.29 4.80 -2.76
C TYR A 77 -13.62 5.00 -4.24
N LYS A 78 -12.71 4.63 -5.15
CA LYS A 78 -12.92 4.79 -6.60
C LYS A 78 -14.21 4.15 -7.13
N PRO A 79 -14.65 2.97 -6.67
CA PRO A 79 -15.91 2.36 -7.12
C PRO A 79 -17.16 3.21 -6.84
N TYR A 80 -17.10 4.20 -5.95
CA TYR A 80 -18.21 5.13 -5.69
C TYR A 80 -18.37 6.18 -6.78
N HIS A 81 -17.37 6.36 -7.66
CA HIS A 81 -17.46 7.30 -8.77
C HIS A 81 -18.53 6.84 -9.78
N PRO A 82 -19.50 7.69 -10.17
CA PRO A 82 -20.60 7.29 -11.06
C PRO A 82 -20.15 6.70 -12.39
N ALA A 83 -19.04 7.20 -12.96
CA ALA A 83 -18.47 6.69 -14.20
C ALA A 83 -17.53 5.48 -14.03
N TYR A 84 -17.27 5.00 -12.80
CA TYR A 84 -16.23 3.99 -12.54
C TYR A 84 -16.44 2.72 -13.37
N ALA A 85 -17.64 2.12 -13.31
CA ALA A 85 -17.92 0.86 -14.01
C ALA A 85 -17.79 0.99 -15.53
N ALA A 86 -18.32 2.08 -16.10
CA ALA A 86 -18.26 2.34 -17.53
C ALA A 86 -16.82 2.61 -18.02
N LEU A 87 -16.06 3.39 -17.26
CA LEU A 87 -14.65 3.66 -17.57
C LEU A 87 -13.81 2.40 -17.44
N MET A 88 -14.02 1.63 -16.37
CA MET A 88 -13.29 0.40 -16.12
C MET A 88 -13.49 -0.58 -17.27
N ALA A 89 -14.74 -0.80 -17.71
CA ALA A 89 -15.09 -1.67 -18.84
C ALA A 89 -14.50 -1.24 -20.19
N ARG A 90 -14.10 0.04 -20.33
CA ARG A 90 -13.54 0.59 -21.56
C ARG A 90 -12.02 0.52 -21.57
N ASP A 91 -11.40 1.05 -20.52
CA ASP A 91 -9.94 1.19 -20.41
C ASP A 91 -9.59 1.49 -18.94
N ASP A 92 -8.83 0.60 -18.31
CA ASP A 92 -8.41 0.68 -16.92
C ASP A 92 -7.49 1.89 -16.65
N THR A 93 -6.68 2.26 -17.64
CA THR A 93 -5.74 3.38 -17.60
C THR A 93 -6.51 4.69 -17.67
N LEU A 94 -7.52 4.77 -18.54
CA LEU A 94 -8.44 5.90 -18.59
C LEU A 94 -9.25 6.03 -17.28
N MET A 95 -9.80 4.94 -16.77
CA MET A 95 -10.50 4.91 -15.49
C MET A 95 -9.62 5.44 -14.36
N ALA A 96 -8.38 4.98 -14.29
CA ALA A 96 -7.44 5.39 -13.26
C ALA A 96 -7.11 6.89 -13.34
N ALA A 97 -7.05 7.46 -14.54
CA ALA A 97 -6.84 8.88 -14.74
C ALA A 97 -8.08 9.72 -14.35
N CYS A 98 -9.26 9.36 -14.87
CA CYS A 98 -10.51 10.07 -14.63
C CYS A 98 -10.94 10.07 -13.16
N THR A 99 -10.71 8.97 -12.43
CA THR A 99 -11.14 8.85 -11.01
C THR A 99 -10.09 9.30 -10.00
N ARG A 100 -8.87 9.65 -10.44
CA ARG A 100 -7.73 9.92 -9.55
C ARG A 100 -7.99 11.09 -8.60
N ALA A 101 -8.51 12.19 -9.13
CA ALA A 101 -8.71 13.42 -8.36
C ALA A 101 -9.78 13.23 -7.29
N ASP A 102 -10.94 12.69 -7.68
CA ASP A 102 -12.06 12.42 -6.77
C ASP A 102 -11.70 11.36 -5.72
N GLY A 103 -11.02 10.28 -6.11
CA GLY A 103 -10.53 9.27 -5.18
C GLY A 103 -9.55 9.82 -4.14
N ARG A 104 -8.65 10.74 -4.53
CA ARG A 104 -7.75 11.43 -3.58
C ARG A 104 -8.50 12.36 -2.64
N ALA A 105 -9.50 13.08 -3.14
CA ALA A 105 -10.35 13.94 -2.32
C ALA A 105 -11.13 13.12 -1.27
N TRP A 106 -11.69 11.97 -1.66
CA TRP A 106 -12.35 11.05 -0.73
C TRP A 106 -11.40 10.45 0.29
N MET A 107 -10.18 10.06 -0.11
CA MET A 107 -9.17 9.56 0.83
C MET A 107 -8.81 10.62 1.89
N ALA A 108 -8.58 11.88 1.47
CA ALA A 108 -8.30 12.97 2.41
C ALA A 108 -9.47 13.24 3.38
N ARG A 109 -10.71 13.15 2.88
CA ARG A 109 -11.92 13.26 3.72
C ARG A 109 -12.08 12.08 4.68
N ALA A 110 -11.77 10.85 4.24
CA ALA A 110 -11.80 9.67 5.10
C ALA A 110 -10.77 9.78 6.24
N GLU A 111 -9.54 10.20 5.93
CA GLU A 111 -8.52 10.46 6.96
C GLU A 111 -8.98 11.55 7.95
N ALA A 112 -9.62 12.61 7.47
CA ALA A 112 -10.19 13.66 8.34
C ALA A 112 -11.34 13.13 9.21
N TYR A 113 -12.21 12.30 8.64
CA TYR A 113 -13.31 11.66 9.35
C TYR A 113 -12.81 10.75 10.48
N VAL A 114 -11.81 9.90 10.20
CA VAL A 114 -11.17 9.02 11.19
C VAL A 114 -10.61 9.83 12.36
N ARG A 115 -9.90 10.93 12.08
CA ARG A 115 -9.36 11.82 13.12
C ARG A 115 -10.46 12.47 13.95
N ALA A 116 -11.49 13.01 13.30
CA ALA A 116 -12.59 13.71 13.98
C ALA A 116 -13.41 12.77 14.88
N HIS A 117 -13.61 11.53 14.46
CA HIS A 117 -14.43 10.54 15.17
C HIS A 117 -13.60 9.59 16.06
N LYS A 118 -12.28 9.78 16.12
CA LYS A 118 -11.33 8.97 16.90
C LYS A 118 -11.50 7.46 16.66
N LEU A 119 -11.42 7.06 15.39
CA LEU A 119 -11.60 5.68 14.97
C LEU A 119 -10.25 4.98 14.82
N HIS A 120 -10.22 3.67 15.11
CA HIS A 120 -9.11 2.84 14.64
C HIS A 120 -9.02 2.91 13.12
N ALA A 121 -7.81 2.86 12.58
CA ALA A 121 -7.61 2.82 11.13
C ALA A 121 -6.39 2.00 10.74
N ILE A 122 -6.48 1.40 9.56
CA ILE A 122 -5.33 0.88 8.82
C ILE A 122 -5.14 1.80 7.61
N VAL A 123 -3.96 2.41 7.49
CA VAL A 123 -3.61 3.27 6.36
C VAL A 123 -2.69 2.48 5.44
N GLN A 124 -3.17 2.18 4.23
CA GLN A 124 -2.39 1.48 3.21
C GLN A 124 -1.43 2.47 2.54
N GLU A 125 -0.13 2.32 2.80
CA GLU A 125 0.86 3.28 2.32
C GLU A 125 1.94 2.62 1.44
N THR A 126 2.25 3.31 0.35
CA THR A 126 3.27 2.92 -0.64
C THR A 126 4.51 3.81 -0.60
N SER A 127 4.48 4.89 0.20
CA SER A 127 5.58 5.79 0.52
C SER A 127 6.27 6.39 -0.71
N GLN A 128 5.52 6.87 -1.68
CA GLN A 128 6.11 7.64 -2.80
C GLN A 128 6.63 9.00 -2.34
N ASP A 129 5.97 9.61 -1.36
CA ASP A 129 6.36 10.89 -0.75
C ASP A 129 6.42 10.73 0.78
N ALA A 130 7.61 10.46 1.29
CA ALA A 130 7.83 10.24 2.72
C ALA A 130 7.49 11.48 3.56
N SER A 131 7.65 12.70 3.02
CA SER A 131 7.34 13.94 3.75
C SER A 131 5.82 14.13 3.88
N ALA A 132 5.06 13.80 2.84
CA ALA A 132 3.60 13.82 2.92
C ALA A 132 3.08 12.80 3.94
N VAL A 133 3.67 11.59 3.99
CA VAL A 133 3.29 10.56 4.96
C VAL A 133 3.59 10.98 6.40
N GLU A 134 4.77 11.56 6.65
CA GLU A 134 5.12 12.16 7.94
C GLU A 134 4.09 13.22 8.36
N GLY A 135 3.67 14.09 7.45
CA GLY A 135 2.61 15.06 7.70
C GLY A 135 1.28 14.42 8.13
N LYS A 136 0.89 13.30 7.51
CA LYS A 136 -0.30 12.52 7.90
C LYS A 136 -0.14 11.92 9.31
N MET A 137 1.01 11.31 9.60
CA MET A 137 1.30 10.74 10.92
C MET A 137 1.17 11.82 12.00
N LEU A 138 1.82 12.97 11.82
CA LEU A 138 1.73 14.10 12.75
C LEU A 138 0.28 14.59 12.93
N ALA A 139 -0.53 14.61 11.87
CA ALA A 139 -1.94 14.99 11.97
C ALA A 139 -2.76 14.00 12.83
N TYR A 140 -2.51 12.70 12.70
CA TYR A 140 -3.15 11.68 13.56
C TYR A 140 -2.67 11.77 15.01
N ARG A 141 -1.37 11.97 15.26
CA ARG A 141 -0.83 12.17 16.62
C ARG A 141 -1.45 13.39 17.30
N ARG A 142 -1.59 14.51 16.59
CA ARG A 142 -2.29 15.72 17.11
C ARG A 142 -3.76 15.47 17.42
N ALA A 143 -4.41 14.52 16.75
CA ALA A 143 -5.77 14.09 17.04
C ALA A 143 -5.86 13.11 18.23
N GLY A 144 -4.74 12.79 18.89
CA GLY A 144 -4.67 11.90 20.06
C GLY A 144 -4.64 10.42 19.70
N ALA A 145 -4.29 10.06 18.46
CA ALA A 145 -4.13 8.67 18.07
C ALA A 145 -2.80 8.09 18.55
N ARG A 146 -2.83 6.81 18.92
CA ARG A 146 -1.64 5.96 18.99
C ARG A 146 -1.25 5.58 17.57
N LEU A 147 0.02 5.75 17.22
CA LEU A 147 0.55 5.49 15.89
C LEU A 147 1.42 4.26 15.87
N GLU A 148 1.18 3.39 14.90
CA GLU A 148 2.03 2.24 14.63
C GLU A 148 2.43 2.26 13.16
N ALA A 149 3.68 1.93 12.86
CA ALA A 149 4.16 1.77 11.49
C ALA A 149 4.71 0.35 11.30
N LEU A 150 4.20 -0.30 10.25
CA LEU A 150 4.40 -1.71 10.01
C LEU A 150 4.93 -1.89 8.60
N PHE A 151 6.23 -2.15 8.50
CA PHE A 151 6.95 -2.22 7.25
C PHE A 151 7.05 -3.65 6.75
N ILE A 152 7.01 -3.83 5.43
CA ILE A 152 7.29 -5.13 4.81
C ILE A 152 8.62 -5.06 4.07
N GLY A 153 9.61 -5.78 4.60
CA GLY A 153 10.87 -6.02 3.93
C GLY A 153 10.73 -7.14 2.92
N VAL A 154 10.88 -6.82 1.64
CA VAL A 154 10.77 -7.79 0.54
C VAL A 154 11.75 -7.45 -0.57
N PRO A 155 12.50 -8.43 -1.11
CA PRO A 155 13.38 -8.24 -2.26
C PRO A 155 12.66 -7.62 -3.46
N GLN A 156 13.36 -6.76 -4.22
CA GLN A 156 12.75 -6.03 -5.34
C GLN A 156 12.16 -6.97 -6.40
N ALA A 157 12.86 -8.08 -6.71
CA ALA A 157 12.38 -9.06 -7.68
C ALA A 157 11.04 -9.68 -7.27
N MET A 158 10.88 -10.05 -5.99
CA MET A 158 9.62 -10.58 -5.46
C MET A 158 8.50 -9.53 -5.49
N SER A 159 8.83 -8.28 -5.16
CA SER A 159 7.87 -7.16 -5.27
C SER A 159 7.37 -6.96 -6.70
N ASN A 160 8.28 -6.96 -7.68
CA ASN A 160 7.94 -6.79 -9.08
C ASN A 160 7.17 -8.01 -9.64
N GLN A 161 7.52 -9.22 -9.21
CA GLN A 161 6.72 -10.42 -9.49
C GLN A 161 5.30 -10.28 -8.92
N GLY A 162 5.16 -9.77 -7.70
CA GLY A 162 3.85 -9.54 -7.06
C GLY A 162 2.98 -8.52 -7.81
N ILE A 163 3.59 -7.49 -8.43
CA ILE A 163 2.87 -6.55 -9.31
C ILE A 163 2.30 -7.28 -10.53
N ALA A 164 3.12 -8.11 -11.19
CA ALA A 164 2.70 -8.88 -12.36
C ALA A 164 1.62 -9.92 -12.00
N ALA A 165 1.78 -10.61 -10.86
CA ALA A 165 0.81 -11.59 -10.37
C ALA A 165 -0.55 -10.95 -10.10
N ARG A 166 -0.59 -9.82 -9.38
CA ARG A 166 -1.82 -9.08 -9.12
C ARG A 166 -2.51 -8.63 -10.42
N TYR A 167 -1.73 -8.22 -11.43
CA TYR A 167 -2.28 -7.84 -12.72
C TYR A 167 -2.90 -9.04 -13.45
N ALA A 168 -2.20 -10.18 -13.49
CA ALA A 168 -2.73 -11.43 -14.07
C ALA A 168 -4.03 -11.88 -13.39
N GLU A 169 -4.09 -11.82 -12.06
CA GLU A 169 -5.30 -12.14 -11.28
C GLU A 169 -6.48 -11.23 -11.66
N GLN A 170 -6.24 -9.92 -11.81
CA GLN A 170 -7.28 -8.98 -12.21
C GLN A 170 -7.79 -9.23 -13.64
N LEU A 171 -6.88 -9.54 -14.57
CA LEU A 171 -7.27 -9.93 -15.92
C LEU A 171 -8.12 -11.21 -15.92
N ALA A 172 -7.74 -12.21 -15.13
CA ALA A 172 -8.48 -13.46 -15.03
C ALA A 172 -9.88 -13.28 -14.41
N ASP A 173 -9.99 -12.45 -13.37
CA ASP A 173 -11.25 -12.20 -12.65
C ASP A 173 -12.21 -11.28 -13.44
N ARG A 174 -11.68 -10.28 -14.15
CA ARG A 174 -12.49 -9.15 -14.67
C ARG A 174 -12.31 -8.85 -16.15
N GLY A 175 -11.43 -9.57 -16.84
CA GLY A 175 -11.01 -9.27 -18.22
C GLY A 175 -10.13 -8.01 -18.34
N GLN A 176 -9.89 -7.29 -17.24
CA GLN A 176 -9.15 -6.04 -17.19
C GLN A 176 -8.45 -5.89 -15.83
N GLY A 177 -7.27 -5.31 -15.82
CA GLY A 177 -6.48 -5.13 -14.60
C GLY A 177 -5.68 -3.84 -14.66
N ARG A 178 -5.27 -3.32 -13.50
CA ARG A 178 -4.50 -2.08 -13.39
C ARG A 178 -3.03 -2.38 -13.14
N LEU A 179 -2.24 -2.30 -14.20
CA LEU A 179 -0.79 -2.48 -14.07
C LEU A 179 -0.15 -1.26 -13.40
N THR A 180 0.60 -1.49 -12.33
CA THR A 180 1.39 -0.44 -11.70
C THR A 180 2.53 -0.03 -12.64
N VAL A 181 2.63 1.28 -12.93
CA VAL A 181 3.76 1.86 -13.67
C VAL A 181 5.06 1.57 -12.92
N GLN A 182 6.07 1.03 -13.61
CA GLN A 182 7.31 0.59 -12.97
C GLN A 182 8.03 1.72 -12.22
N ALA A 183 8.15 2.90 -12.83
CA ALA A 183 8.78 4.06 -12.20
C ALA A 183 8.13 4.43 -10.85
N ASN A 184 6.79 4.32 -10.76
CA ASN A 184 6.05 4.56 -9.52
C ASN A 184 6.35 3.49 -8.46
N ALA A 185 6.53 2.24 -8.87
CA ALA A 185 6.91 1.15 -7.97
C ALA A 185 8.36 1.31 -7.46
N ASP A 186 9.27 1.74 -8.32
CA ASP A 186 10.68 1.98 -7.96
C ASP A 186 10.84 3.21 -7.06
N GLU A 187 10.05 4.26 -7.28
CA GLU A 187 9.93 5.40 -6.38
C GLU A 187 9.41 4.96 -5.00
N SER A 188 8.30 4.21 -4.94
CA SER A 188 7.81 3.61 -3.69
C SER A 188 8.87 2.74 -3.01
N TYR A 189 9.62 1.92 -3.75
CA TYR A 189 10.65 1.06 -3.18
C TYR A 189 11.71 1.87 -2.44
N ARG A 190 12.16 3.00 -3.00
CA ARG A 190 13.10 3.91 -2.34
C ARG A 190 12.46 4.66 -1.18
N GLY A 191 11.28 5.26 -1.40
CA GLY A 191 10.63 6.11 -0.41
C GLY A 191 10.15 5.37 0.84
N VAL A 192 10.00 4.05 0.79
CA VAL A 192 9.84 3.21 2.01
C VAL A 192 11.03 3.39 2.97
N LEU A 193 12.26 3.48 2.47
CA LEU A 193 13.44 3.69 3.31
C LEU A 193 13.55 5.14 3.79
N ASP A 194 13.18 6.09 2.93
CA ASP A 194 13.18 7.52 3.30
C ASP A 194 12.15 7.80 4.41
N LEU A 195 11.00 7.10 4.41
CA LEU A 195 10.04 7.16 5.50
C LEU A 195 10.60 6.52 6.77
N ALA A 196 11.35 5.42 6.66
CA ALA A 196 11.97 4.77 7.81
C ALA A 196 12.95 5.71 8.53
N ASP A 197 13.78 6.44 7.78
CA ASP A 197 14.70 7.43 8.35
C ASP A 197 13.96 8.55 9.11
N ARG A 198 12.86 9.05 8.55
CA ARG A 198 12.04 10.09 9.19
C ARG A 198 11.41 9.59 10.48
N ILE A 199 10.90 8.36 10.49
CA ILE A 199 10.34 7.73 11.69
C ILE A 199 11.42 7.61 12.77
N ASP A 200 12.59 7.07 12.40
CA ASP A 200 13.72 6.88 13.31
C ASP A 200 14.19 8.22 13.90
N ALA A 201 14.36 9.26 13.07
CA ALA A 201 14.82 10.57 13.49
C ALA A 201 13.83 11.32 14.40
N GLY A 202 12.53 11.20 14.12
CA GLY A 202 11.49 11.99 14.79
C GLY A 202 10.76 11.28 15.93
N GLY A 203 11.01 9.99 16.17
CA GLY A 203 10.19 9.19 17.09
C GLY A 203 8.70 9.27 16.72
N LEU A 204 8.41 9.27 15.41
CA LEU A 204 7.11 9.69 14.85
C LEU A 204 5.96 8.76 15.23
N VAL A 205 6.26 7.51 15.59
CA VAL A 205 5.28 6.48 15.92
C VAL A 205 5.59 5.84 17.25
N ASP A 206 4.58 5.26 17.90
CA ASP A 206 4.70 4.62 19.21
C ASP A 206 5.22 3.18 19.09
N LEU A 207 5.02 2.55 17.92
CA LEU A 207 5.56 1.24 17.56
C LEU A 207 6.01 1.23 16.10
N ALA A 208 7.27 0.86 15.86
CA ALA A 208 7.79 0.59 14.53
C ALA A 208 8.18 -0.89 14.41
N THR A 209 7.72 -1.56 13.36
CA THR A 209 8.00 -2.98 13.14
C THR A 209 8.36 -3.26 11.68
N VAL A 210 9.21 -4.25 11.45
CA VAL A 210 9.51 -4.79 10.11
C VAL A 210 9.14 -6.26 10.08
N TYR A 211 8.30 -6.62 9.12
CA TYR A 211 7.90 -7.97 8.83
C TYR A 211 8.62 -8.46 7.59
N ARG A 212 8.98 -9.74 7.62
CA ARG A 212 9.29 -10.46 6.40
C ARG A 212 7.99 -10.82 5.70
N HIS A 213 7.98 -10.71 4.37
CA HIS A 213 6.86 -11.17 3.56
C HIS A 213 6.46 -12.62 3.93
N GLY A 214 5.17 -12.84 4.23
CA GLY A 214 4.62 -14.15 4.57
C GLY A 214 4.79 -14.60 6.01
N GLU A 215 5.51 -13.87 6.86
CA GLU A 215 5.64 -14.16 8.30
C GLU A 215 4.64 -13.34 9.13
N SER A 216 4.19 -13.91 10.24
CA SER A 216 3.26 -13.25 11.18
C SER A 216 3.95 -12.61 12.39
N SER A 217 5.27 -12.80 12.53
CA SER A 217 6.10 -12.19 13.57
C SER A 217 7.05 -11.15 12.97
N PRO A 218 7.29 -10.02 13.66
CA PRO A 218 8.23 -9.03 13.20
C PRO A 218 9.67 -9.51 13.37
N ARG A 219 10.55 -9.13 12.43
CA ARG A 219 12.01 -9.31 12.48
C ARG A 219 12.71 -8.15 13.17
N TYR A 220 12.03 -7.00 13.26
CA TYR A 220 12.42 -5.82 14.00
C TYR A 220 11.19 -5.24 14.71
N SER A 221 11.37 -4.81 15.96
CA SER A 221 10.34 -4.12 16.74
C SER A 221 11.01 -3.11 17.66
N ASN A 222 10.54 -1.88 17.65
CA ASN A 222 10.96 -0.84 18.59
C ASN A 222 9.76 0.01 18.98
N THR A 223 9.70 0.39 20.25
CA THR A 223 8.66 1.24 20.80
C THR A 223 9.23 2.59 21.16
N SER A 224 8.44 3.64 21.00
CA SER A 224 8.78 4.97 21.49
C SER A 224 7.82 5.41 22.59
N SER A 225 8.35 6.18 23.53
CA SER A 225 7.57 6.91 24.54
C SER A 225 8.05 8.35 24.51
N GLU A 226 7.12 9.31 24.40
CA GLU A 226 7.45 10.74 24.32
C GLU A 226 8.52 11.06 23.25
N ALA A 227 8.38 10.44 22.07
CA ALA A 227 9.33 10.54 20.95
C ALA A 227 10.76 10.06 21.25
N THR A 228 10.97 9.32 22.34
CA THR A 228 12.23 8.66 22.66
C THR A 228 12.11 7.16 22.42
N TRP A 229 13.01 6.61 21.62
CA TRP A 229 13.05 5.17 21.33
C TRP A 229 13.56 4.36 22.52
N THR A 230 13.00 3.16 22.70
CA THR A 230 13.41 2.23 23.78
C THR A 230 14.81 1.68 23.55
N VAL A 231 15.13 1.38 22.30
CA VAL A 231 16.49 1.00 21.86
C VAL A 231 16.92 1.90 20.70
N PRO A 232 18.23 2.02 20.40
CA PRO A 232 18.70 2.80 19.26
C PRO A 232 17.96 2.43 17.97
N PRO A 233 17.33 3.41 17.28
CA PRO A 233 16.54 3.14 16.10
C PRO A 233 17.40 2.61 14.94
N SER A 234 16.84 1.70 14.15
CA SER A 234 17.54 1.03 13.04
C SER A 234 16.57 0.49 11.99
N LEU A 235 15.44 1.18 11.80
CA LEU A 235 14.33 0.74 10.96
C LEU A 235 14.75 0.61 9.49
N ARG A 236 15.48 1.59 8.93
CA ARG A 236 16.05 1.50 7.57
C ARG A 236 16.89 0.23 7.42
N ARG A 237 17.82 0.01 8.34
CA ARG A 237 18.74 -1.14 8.32
C ARG A 237 17.97 -2.46 8.41
N ALA A 238 16.92 -2.52 9.23
CA ALA A 238 16.07 -3.70 9.35
C ALA A 238 15.32 -4.01 8.04
N ILE A 239 14.82 -2.99 7.35
CA ILE A 239 14.17 -3.15 6.03
C ILE A 239 15.19 -3.61 4.98
N GLU A 240 16.37 -2.98 4.94
CA GLU A 240 17.45 -3.36 4.02
C GLU A 240 17.93 -4.80 4.24
N ALA A 241 18.04 -5.23 5.50
CA ALA A 241 18.39 -6.60 5.84
C ALA A 241 17.41 -7.62 5.24
N GLU A 242 16.10 -7.36 5.34
CA GLU A 242 15.08 -8.25 4.76
C GLU A 242 14.96 -8.12 3.22
N ARG A 243 15.34 -6.97 2.64
CA ARG A 243 15.42 -6.79 1.17
C ARG A 243 16.60 -7.53 0.53
N ASN A 244 17.73 -7.58 1.22
CA ASN A 244 19.01 -8.02 0.66
C ASN A 244 19.47 -9.39 1.14
N ARG A 245 18.75 -10.04 2.06
CA ARG A 245 19.13 -11.37 2.54
C ARG A 245 19.08 -12.41 1.41
N PRO A 246 19.87 -13.49 1.54
CA PRO A 246 19.68 -14.68 0.73
C PRO A 246 18.28 -15.27 0.89
N TRP A 247 17.76 -15.80 -0.22
CA TRP A 247 16.47 -16.48 -0.25
C TRP A 247 16.62 -17.91 0.26
N THR A 248 15.59 -18.40 0.93
CA THR A 248 15.49 -19.82 1.28
C THR A 248 15.21 -20.66 0.04
N ALA A 249 15.50 -21.96 0.09
CA ALA A 249 15.20 -22.87 -1.03
C ALA A 249 13.70 -22.89 -1.39
N ALA A 250 12.83 -22.76 -0.39
CA ALA A 250 11.38 -22.69 -0.57
C ALA A 250 10.98 -21.40 -1.31
N GLU A 251 11.58 -20.26 -0.96
CA GLU A 251 11.32 -18.97 -1.62
C GLU A 251 11.80 -18.98 -3.07
N SER A 252 12.99 -19.51 -3.34
CA SER A 252 13.50 -19.65 -4.71
C SER A 252 12.61 -20.56 -5.55
N THR A 253 12.17 -21.69 -4.99
CA THR A 253 11.23 -22.61 -5.66
C THR A 253 9.89 -21.92 -5.96
N ALA A 254 9.32 -21.22 -4.97
CA ALA A 254 8.06 -20.51 -5.13
C ALA A 254 8.15 -19.39 -6.18
N PHE A 255 9.26 -18.65 -6.20
CA PHE A 255 9.52 -17.60 -7.18
C PHE A 255 9.60 -18.15 -8.60
N VAL A 256 10.34 -19.25 -8.83
CA VAL A 256 10.42 -19.89 -10.15
C VAL A 256 9.06 -20.39 -10.61
N ALA A 257 8.31 -21.07 -9.73
CA ALA A 257 6.96 -21.54 -10.05
C ALA A 257 6.01 -20.38 -10.40
N ALA A 258 6.11 -19.25 -9.69
CA ALA A 258 5.35 -18.05 -10.00
C ALA A 258 5.76 -17.41 -11.33
N GLN A 259 7.06 -17.38 -11.68
CA GLN A 259 7.52 -16.92 -13.01
C GLN A 259 6.95 -17.77 -14.14
N GLN A 260 6.91 -19.09 -13.98
CA GLN A 260 6.34 -20.00 -14.98
C GLN A 260 4.85 -19.72 -15.21
N ARG A 261 4.06 -19.65 -14.13
CA ARG A 261 2.63 -19.30 -14.21
C ARG A 261 2.41 -17.94 -14.87
N LEU A 262 3.25 -16.95 -14.57
CA LEU A 262 3.13 -15.61 -15.18
C LEU A 262 3.44 -15.61 -16.67
N ARG A 263 4.39 -16.43 -17.13
CA ARG A 263 4.65 -16.60 -18.57
C ARG A 263 3.44 -17.19 -19.29
N GLU A 264 2.80 -18.19 -18.69
CA GLU A 264 1.59 -18.79 -19.24
C GLU A 264 0.45 -17.78 -19.30
N ALA A 265 0.24 -17.02 -18.23
CA ALA A 265 -0.88 -16.08 -18.12
C ALA A 265 -0.70 -14.80 -18.96
N LEU A 266 0.53 -14.28 -19.06
CA LEU A 266 0.79 -12.95 -19.62
C LEU A 266 1.63 -12.96 -20.90
N GLY A 267 2.33 -14.06 -21.20
CA GLY A 267 3.26 -14.13 -22.34
C GLY A 267 2.60 -13.93 -23.70
N GLY A 268 1.29 -14.18 -23.82
CA GLY A 268 0.51 -13.95 -25.04
C GLY A 268 -0.06 -12.53 -25.20
N LEU A 269 0.06 -11.66 -24.19
CA LEU A 269 -0.58 -10.35 -24.20
C LEU A 269 0.22 -9.26 -24.95
N GLY A 270 1.49 -9.51 -25.22
CA GLY A 270 2.36 -8.58 -25.93
C GLY A 270 3.86 -8.83 -25.68
N PRO A 271 4.74 -8.26 -26.51
CA PRO A 271 6.18 -8.46 -26.41
C PRO A 271 6.79 -7.88 -25.11
N GLU A 272 6.09 -6.98 -24.43
CA GLU A 272 6.57 -6.37 -23.19
C GLU A 272 6.61 -7.35 -22.00
N TRP A 273 5.79 -8.40 -22.02
CA TRP A 273 5.70 -9.35 -20.91
C TRP A 273 6.91 -10.28 -20.82
N PRO A 274 7.35 -10.94 -21.91
CA PRO A 274 8.61 -11.69 -21.90
C PRO A 274 9.80 -10.87 -21.39
N GLU A 275 9.96 -9.63 -21.86
CA GLU A 275 11.05 -8.74 -21.43
C GLU A 275 10.94 -8.35 -19.95
N ARG A 276 9.74 -8.01 -19.48
CA ARG A 276 9.49 -7.66 -18.09
C ARG A 276 9.78 -8.83 -17.16
N LEU A 277 9.32 -10.04 -17.49
CA LEU A 277 9.56 -11.25 -16.67
C LEU A 277 11.04 -11.62 -16.64
N ALA A 278 11.75 -11.53 -17.77
CA ALA A 278 13.20 -11.74 -17.81
C ALA A 278 13.97 -10.73 -16.93
N ARG A 279 13.56 -9.46 -16.92
CA ARG A 279 14.16 -8.44 -16.04
C ARG A 279 13.94 -8.76 -14.55
N ILE A 280 12.75 -9.27 -14.19
CA ILE A 280 12.45 -9.68 -12.81
C ILE A 280 13.36 -10.85 -12.38
N GLU A 281 13.65 -11.79 -13.28
CA GLU A 281 14.59 -12.89 -13.00
C GLU A 281 16.03 -12.39 -12.83
N GLN A 282 16.49 -11.46 -13.67
CA GLN A 282 17.81 -10.86 -13.52
C GLN A 282 17.99 -10.16 -12.16
N GLN A 283 16.95 -9.47 -11.68
CA GLN A 283 16.94 -8.87 -10.34
C GLN A 283 17.06 -9.91 -9.22
N ALA A 284 16.44 -11.08 -9.39
CA ALA A 284 16.55 -12.19 -8.45
C ALA A 284 17.97 -12.74 -8.39
N THR A 285 18.62 -12.90 -9.54
CA THR A 285 20.01 -13.38 -9.63
C THR A 285 20.99 -12.40 -8.99
N ALA A 286 20.86 -11.09 -9.26
CA ALA A 286 21.72 -10.07 -8.65
C ALA A 286 21.62 -10.03 -7.12
N SER A 287 20.46 -10.34 -6.56
CA SER A 287 20.23 -10.40 -5.12
C SER A 287 20.87 -11.64 -4.46
N SER A 288 21.14 -12.69 -5.22
CA SER A 288 21.75 -13.95 -4.74
C SER A 288 23.28 -13.93 -4.72
N PHE A 289 23.93 -13.00 -5.45
CA PHE A 289 25.39 -12.92 -5.60
C PHE A 289 26.03 -11.70 -4.90
N GLY A 290 25.24 -10.83 -4.24
CA GLY A 290 25.74 -9.62 -3.56
C GLY A 290 26.33 -9.84 -2.16
N GLY A 291 26.62 -11.09 -1.78
CA GLY A 291 27.26 -11.45 -0.51
C GLY A 291 28.68 -11.95 -0.73
N SER A 292 29.62 -11.04 -0.99
CA SER A 292 31.07 -11.29 -0.94
C SER A 292 31.76 -10.14 -0.24
#